data_AF-A0A1Q7XBX0-F1
#
_entry.id   AF-A0A1Q7XBX0-F1
#
_cell.length_a   1.000
_cell.length_b   1.000
_cell.length_c   1.000
_cell.angle_alpha   90.00
_cell.angle_beta   90.00
_cell.angle_gamma   90.00
#
_symmetry.space_group_name_H-M   'P 1'
#
loop_
_entity.id
_entity.type
_entity.pdbx_description
1 polymer ?
#
loop_
_entity_poly.entity_id
_entity_poly.type
_entity_poly.pdbx_seq_one_letter_code
_entity_poly.pdbx_strand_id
1 'polypeptide(L)'
;MSQGTHKDKFDDVFHEIAQYQQIINSLREEIAEYNTKLEAMISQGPQEKNNDLLIEEIAKYKSKLGSISSEVLQYQQIINSLREETAEYKNKLGNVLSQNNKYQQIIDSLRAEISEYKNKITNILSPNIEYQQIIDSLKAEITQYKNKHFQSTSKEVPQYDQIINSLREEIAEQKRRLDTAISEQSQQQKIDSLREEISEYKNKLDIMISQQAQRQDIDLLREISEYKNKLEIVNSDQAQQQNIDSLRDEVTEYRNKISSISSEVLHYQQIINSLKDEVAEYKSNVSSTLSDTAQYQQIIDSLKAEISEYKSKLDTMISEKGQKKNTDLQREEISANDNNVSDTSSYLDDEDERMLYSLSIDIAKLKKNLESIAVF
;
A
#
# COMPACT_ATOMS: atom_id res chain seq x y z
N MET A 1 -57.52 111.00 -52.36
CA MET A 1 -57.86 112.42 -52.16
C MET A 1 -58.30 113.00 -53.51
N SER A 2 -59.60 113.17 -53.76
CA SER A 2 -60.11 113.77 -55.03
C SER A 2 -61.59 114.18 -54.96
N GLN A 3 -62.07 114.71 -53.82
CA GLN A 3 -63.45 115.21 -53.67
C GLN A 3 -63.57 116.72 -53.44
N GLY A 4 -62.53 117.40 -52.92
CA GLY A 4 -62.51 118.87 -52.83
C GLY A 4 -62.61 119.52 -54.21
N THR A 5 -61.66 119.21 -55.09
CA THR A 5 -61.54 119.76 -56.46
C THR A 5 -62.76 119.64 -57.38
N HIS A 6 -63.74 118.79 -57.05
CA HIS A 6 -65.04 118.75 -57.74
C HIS A 6 -66.13 119.52 -57.00
N LYS A 7 -66.12 119.55 -55.65
CA LYS A 7 -67.06 120.37 -54.88
C LYS A 7 -66.78 121.85 -55.08
N ASP A 8 -65.51 122.25 -54.96
CA ASP A 8 -65.07 123.64 -55.10
C ASP A 8 -65.54 124.21 -56.45
N LYS A 9 -65.33 123.46 -57.56
CA LYS A 9 -65.80 123.83 -58.90
C LYS A 9 -67.33 123.91 -59.05
N PHE A 10 -68.10 123.08 -58.35
CA PHE A 10 -69.56 123.18 -58.37
C PHE A 10 -70.02 124.43 -57.61
N ASP A 11 -69.43 124.68 -56.43
CA ASP A 11 -69.75 125.85 -55.61
C ASP A 11 -69.34 127.15 -56.33
N ASP A 12 -68.20 127.15 -57.04
CA ASP A 12 -67.73 128.24 -57.92
C ASP A 12 -68.73 128.53 -59.05
N VAL A 13 -69.18 127.50 -59.81
CA VAL A 13 -70.14 127.68 -60.91
C VAL A 13 -71.51 128.14 -60.39
N PHE A 14 -71.97 127.65 -59.24
CA PHE A 14 -73.18 128.18 -58.61
C PHE A 14 -73.02 129.64 -58.16
N HIS A 15 -71.83 130.02 -57.69
CA HIS A 15 -71.51 131.41 -57.34
C HIS A 15 -71.47 132.32 -58.57
N GLU A 16 -70.87 131.88 -59.68
CA GLU A 16 -70.80 132.62 -60.95
C GLU A 16 -72.20 132.81 -61.58
N ILE A 17 -73.02 131.75 -61.59
CA ILE A 17 -74.45 131.83 -61.99
C ILE A 17 -75.20 132.84 -61.12
N ALA A 18 -74.94 132.91 -59.81
CA ALA A 18 -75.57 133.87 -58.91
C ALA A 18 -75.09 135.32 -59.18
N GLN A 19 -73.81 135.52 -59.47
CA GLN A 19 -73.26 136.83 -59.86
C GLN A 19 -73.90 137.34 -61.17
N TYR A 20 -73.97 136.51 -62.22
CA TYR A 20 -74.62 136.90 -63.48
C TYR A 20 -76.13 137.17 -63.29
N GLN A 21 -76.80 136.46 -62.38
CA GLN A 21 -78.21 136.76 -62.04
C GLN A 21 -78.36 138.10 -61.31
N GLN A 22 -77.44 138.47 -60.41
CA GLN A 22 -77.42 139.80 -59.79
C GLN A 22 -77.16 140.91 -60.82
N ILE A 23 -76.21 140.71 -61.75
CA ILE A 23 -75.93 141.64 -62.85
C ILE A 23 -77.17 141.81 -63.74
N ILE A 24 -77.80 140.72 -64.17
CA ILE A 24 -79.05 140.78 -64.97
C ILE A 24 -80.16 141.54 -64.24
N ASN A 25 -80.30 141.37 -62.92
CA ASN A 25 -81.33 142.07 -62.15
C ASN A 25 -81.03 143.58 -62.03
N SER A 26 -79.79 143.98 -61.75
CA SER A 26 -79.38 145.39 -61.72
C SER A 26 -79.54 146.06 -63.11
N LEU A 27 -79.18 145.36 -64.19
CA LEU A 27 -79.41 145.85 -65.56
C LEU A 27 -80.90 145.96 -65.91
N ARG A 28 -81.76 145.10 -65.37
CA ARG A 28 -83.24 145.22 -65.51
C ARG A 28 -83.80 146.42 -64.76
N GLU A 29 -83.22 146.77 -63.60
CA GLU A 29 -83.58 147.98 -62.85
C GLU A 29 -83.12 149.24 -63.60
N GLU A 30 -81.90 149.26 -64.17
CA GLU A 30 -81.43 150.38 -65.01
C GLU A 30 -82.28 150.53 -66.30
N ILE A 31 -82.68 149.40 -66.92
CA ILE A 31 -83.66 149.38 -68.02
C ILE A 31 -84.99 150.03 -67.61
N ALA A 32 -85.52 149.68 -66.42
CA ALA A 32 -86.78 150.21 -65.94
C ALA A 32 -86.70 151.73 -65.68
N GLU A 33 -85.63 152.19 -65.03
CA GLU A 33 -85.39 153.62 -64.78
C GLU A 33 -85.27 154.42 -66.10
N TYR A 34 -84.53 153.91 -67.09
CA TYR A 34 -84.45 154.57 -68.40
C TYR A 34 -85.78 154.56 -69.15
N ASN A 35 -86.59 153.50 -69.05
CA ASN A 35 -87.93 153.49 -69.65
C ASN A 35 -88.84 154.53 -68.99
N THR A 36 -88.87 154.62 -67.66
CA THR A 36 -89.65 155.66 -66.96
C THR A 36 -89.16 157.07 -67.29
N LYS A 37 -87.83 157.29 -67.40
CA LYS A 37 -87.28 158.58 -67.83
C LYS A 37 -87.64 158.93 -69.27
N LEU A 38 -87.60 157.95 -70.18
CA LEU A 38 -88.00 158.08 -71.59
C LEU A 38 -89.50 158.41 -71.72
N GLU A 39 -90.37 157.72 -70.98
CA GLU A 39 -91.81 158.00 -70.91
C GLU A 39 -92.08 159.40 -70.36
N ALA A 40 -91.38 159.82 -69.31
CA ALA A 40 -91.49 161.15 -68.75
C ALA A 40 -91.04 162.26 -69.73
N MET A 41 -90.00 162.02 -70.54
CA MET A 41 -89.57 162.92 -71.61
C MET A 41 -90.63 163.02 -72.71
N ILE A 42 -91.21 161.90 -73.14
CA ILE A 42 -92.28 161.86 -74.16
C ILE A 42 -93.56 162.55 -73.68
N SER A 43 -93.82 162.55 -72.37
CA SER A 43 -95.02 163.14 -71.75
C SER A 43 -94.95 164.67 -71.57
N GLN A 44 -93.78 165.30 -71.75
CA GLN A 44 -93.64 166.76 -71.63
C GLN A 44 -94.03 167.46 -72.94
N GLY A 45 -95.14 168.21 -72.91
CA GLY A 45 -95.71 168.90 -74.07
C GLY A 45 -94.80 169.98 -74.68
N PRO A 46 -95.06 170.38 -75.94
CA PRO A 46 -94.06 171.00 -76.81
C PRO A 46 -93.60 172.40 -76.35
N GLN A 47 -92.28 172.59 -76.39
CA GLN A 47 -91.59 173.89 -76.37
C GLN A 47 -90.54 173.84 -77.49
N GLU A 48 -90.88 174.38 -78.67
CA GLU A 48 -90.27 174.00 -79.96
C GLU A 48 -88.72 174.02 -79.99
N LYS A 49 -88.08 174.92 -79.24
CA LYS A 49 -86.62 175.11 -79.26
C LYS A 49 -85.82 174.12 -78.40
N ASN A 50 -86.48 173.26 -77.60
CA ASN A 50 -85.85 172.18 -76.84
C ASN A 50 -86.00 170.80 -77.51
N ASN A 51 -86.84 170.67 -78.55
CA ASN A 51 -87.23 169.37 -79.11
C ASN A 51 -86.05 168.59 -79.70
N ASP A 52 -85.15 169.23 -80.44
CA ASP A 52 -84.04 168.53 -81.12
C ASP A 52 -83.08 167.86 -80.12
N LEU A 53 -82.74 168.57 -79.03
CA LEU A 53 -81.91 168.03 -77.94
C LEU A 53 -82.61 166.87 -77.21
N LEU A 54 -83.92 166.97 -77.00
CA LEU A 54 -84.72 165.90 -76.40
C LEU A 54 -84.73 164.66 -77.29
N ILE A 55 -84.88 164.82 -78.62
CA ILE A 55 -84.84 163.75 -79.61
C ILE A 55 -83.46 163.07 -79.64
N GLU A 56 -82.37 163.83 -79.51
CA GLU A 56 -81.01 163.28 -79.43
C GLU A 56 -80.80 162.47 -78.13
N GLU A 57 -81.25 162.97 -76.96
CA GLU A 57 -81.13 162.23 -75.70
C GLU A 57 -82.00 160.96 -75.72
N ILE A 58 -83.21 161.02 -76.29
CA ILE A 58 -84.10 159.87 -76.53
C ILE A 58 -83.43 158.82 -77.42
N ALA A 59 -82.80 159.23 -78.52
CA ALA A 59 -82.08 158.32 -79.41
C ALA A 59 -80.90 157.64 -78.70
N LYS A 60 -80.17 158.38 -77.85
CA LYS A 60 -79.07 157.88 -77.04
C LYS A 60 -79.52 156.86 -75.99
N TYR A 61 -80.61 157.10 -75.26
CA TYR A 61 -81.16 156.09 -74.34
C TYR A 61 -81.66 154.86 -75.07
N LYS A 62 -82.34 155.02 -76.21
CA LYS A 62 -82.81 153.90 -77.04
C LYS A 62 -81.64 153.03 -77.55
N SER A 63 -80.50 153.64 -77.87
CA SER A 63 -79.28 152.92 -78.22
C SER A 63 -78.69 152.16 -77.02
N LYS A 64 -78.54 152.81 -75.84
CA LYS A 64 -78.06 152.13 -74.62
C LYS A 64 -78.98 150.96 -74.22
N LEU A 65 -80.30 151.15 -74.31
CA LEU A 65 -81.31 150.12 -74.07
C LEU A 65 -81.12 148.89 -74.98
N GLY A 66 -80.80 149.11 -76.26
CA GLY A 66 -80.46 148.05 -77.21
C GLY A 66 -79.19 147.29 -76.84
N SER A 67 -78.15 147.98 -76.37
CA SER A 67 -76.92 147.36 -75.86
C SER A 67 -77.19 146.49 -74.62
N ILE A 68 -77.82 147.03 -73.57
CA ILE A 68 -78.11 146.28 -72.34
C ILE A 68 -79.00 145.06 -72.64
N SER A 69 -80.01 145.21 -73.51
CA SER A 69 -80.86 144.09 -73.92
C SER A 69 -80.06 142.96 -74.60
N SER A 70 -79.05 143.32 -75.39
CA SER A 70 -78.14 142.37 -76.04
C SER A 70 -77.21 141.67 -75.04
N GLU A 71 -76.67 142.40 -74.06
CA GLU A 71 -75.85 141.85 -72.96
C GLU A 71 -76.65 140.89 -72.08
N VAL A 72 -77.89 141.25 -71.72
CA VAL A 72 -78.81 140.41 -70.93
C VAL A 72 -79.15 139.10 -71.66
N LEU A 73 -79.23 139.10 -73.01
CA LEU A 73 -79.38 137.87 -73.80
C LEU A 73 -78.11 137.01 -73.79
N GLN A 74 -76.92 137.60 -73.86
CA GLN A 74 -75.64 136.88 -73.77
C GLN A 74 -75.47 136.19 -72.40
N TYR A 75 -75.72 136.92 -71.29
CA TYR A 75 -75.65 136.32 -69.95
C TYR A 75 -76.70 135.20 -69.75
N GLN A 76 -77.89 135.29 -70.37
CA GLN A 76 -78.87 134.19 -70.35
C GLN A 76 -78.38 132.94 -71.10
N GLN A 77 -77.68 133.10 -72.22
CA GLN A 77 -77.06 131.98 -72.95
C GLN A 77 -75.96 131.31 -72.11
N ILE A 78 -75.09 132.10 -71.47
CA ILE A 78 -74.05 131.61 -70.55
C ILE A 78 -74.66 130.82 -69.39
N ILE A 79 -75.67 131.37 -68.71
CA ILE A 79 -76.36 130.69 -67.59
C ILE A 79 -76.98 129.36 -68.02
N ASN A 80 -77.52 129.26 -69.25
CA ASN A 80 -78.09 128.00 -69.74
C ASN A 80 -77.00 126.96 -70.07
N SER A 81 -75.89 127.36 -70.68
CA SER A 81 -74.73 126.47 -70.91
C SER A 81 -74.16 125.92 -69.59
N LEU A 82 -73.96 126.78 -68.58
CA LEU A 82 -73.48 126.37 -67.27
C LEU A 82 -74.45 125.41 -66.56
N ARG A 83 -75.77 125.55 -66.76
CA ARG A 83 -76.79 124.61 -66.24
C ARG A 83 -76.70 123.23 -66.90
N GLU A 84 -76.40 123.17 -68.19
CA GLU A 84 -76.22 121.91 -68.93
C GLU A 84 -74.96 121.17 -68.46
N GLU A 85 -73.82 121.86 -68.32
CA GLU A 85 -72.58 121.27 -67.77
C GLU A 85 -72.77 120.81 -66.30
N THR A 86 -73.46 121.62 -65.47
CA THR A 86 -73.86 121.27 -64.10
C THR A 86 -74.67 119.96 -64.04
N ALA A 87 -75.60 119.76 -65.00
CA ALA A 87 -76.39 118.54 -65.08
C ALA A 87 -75.55 117.32 -65.54
N GLU A 88 -74.62 117.52 -66.47
CA GLU A 88 -73.73 116.46 -66.96
C GLU A 88 -72.76 115.98 -65.86
N TYR A 89 -72.13 116.88 -65.10
CA TYR A 89 -71.30 116.50 -63.96
C TYR A 89 -72.11 115.79 -62.87
N LYS A 90 -73.36 116.19 -62.63
CA LYS A 90 -74.25 115.51 -61.66
C LYS A 90 -74.53 114.06 -62.08
N ASN A 91 -74.67 113.79 -63.38
CA ASN A 91 -74.79 112.44 -63.92
C ASN A 91 -73.48 111.64 -63.75
N LYS A 92 -72.34 112.23 -64.15
CA LYS A 92 -71.00 111.64 -63.96
C LYS A 92 -70.74 111.26 -62.49
N LEU A 93 -71.09 112.13 -61.54
CA LEU A 93 -70.97 111.88 -60.10
C LEU A 93 -71.85 110.71 -59.63
N GLY A 94 -73.09 110.61 -60.11
CA GLY A 94 -73.98 109.48 -59.82
C GLY A 94 -73.43 108.13 -60.30
N ASN A 95 -72.81 108.11 -61.49
CA ASN A 95 -72.17 106.91 -62.04
C ASN A 95 -70.94 106.49 -61.20
N VAL A 96 -70.11 107.45 -60.79
CA VAL A 96 -68.96 107.19 -59.89
C VAL A 96 -69.42 106.68 -58.51
N LEU A 97 -70.51 107.24 -57.96
CA LEU A 97 -71.09 106.75 -56.69
C LEU A 97 -71.57 105.29 -56.82
N SER A 98 -72.23 104.95 -57.93
CA SER A 98 -72.68 103.59 -58.25
C SER A 98 -71.51 102.61 -58.41
N GLN A 99 -70.41 103.03 -59.06
CA GLN A 99 -69.17 102.25 -59.15
C GLN A 99 -68.52 102.04 -57.79
N ASN A 100 -68.41 103.07 -56.96
CA ASN A 100 -67.85 102.98 -55.61
C ASN A 100 -68.63 101.99 -54.73
N ASN A 101 -69.97 101.97 -54.81
CA ASN A 101 -70.78 100.98 -54.10
C ASN A 101 -70.48 99.54 -54.54
N LYS A 102 -70.25 99.29 -55.84
CA LYS A 102 -69.84 97.97 -56.35
C LYS A 102 -68.44 97.58 -55.86
N TYR A 103 -67.48 98.51 -55.86
CA TYR A 103 -66.15 98.25 -55.31
C TYR A 103 -66.18 97.96 -53.81
N GLN A 104 -67.05 98.64 -53.05
CA GLN A 104 -67.23 98.37 -51.62
C GLN A 104 -67.79 96.95 -51.37
N GLN A 105 -68.79 96.53 -52.14
CA GLN A 105 -69.31 95.14 -52.09
C GLN A 105 -68.24 94.09 -52.38
N ILE A 106 -67.36 94.34 -53.35
CA ILE A 106 -66.23 93.45 -53.67
C ILE A 106 -65.22 93.40 -52.51
N ILE A 107 -64.88 94.54 -51.92
CA ILE A 107 -64.00 94.63 -50.74
C ILE A 107 -64.55 93.84 -49.56
N ASP A 108 -65.87 93.89 -49.32
CA ASP A 108 -66.50 93.18 -48.21
C ASP A 108 -66.64 91.66 -48.46
N SER A 109 -66.81 91.22 -49.71
CA SER A 109 -66.68 89.79 -50.09
C SER A 109 -65.26 89.28 -49.81
N LEU A 110 -64.24 90.00 -50.27
CA LEU A 110 -62.84 89.61 -50.07
C LEU A 110 -62.45 89.58 -48.58
N ARG A 111 -63.01 90.48 -47.75
CA ARG A 111 -62.85 90.44 -46.29
C ARG A 111 -63.45 89.18 -45.67
N ALA A 112 -64.59 88.71 -46.16
CA ALA A 112 -65.21 87.46 -45.71
C ALA A 112 -64.36 86.24 -46.11
N GLU A 113 -63.92 86.16 -47.37
CA GLU A 113 -63.05 85.08 -47.88
C GLU A 113 -61.73 85.00 -47.10
N ILE A 114 -61.05 86.13 -46.88
CA ILE A 114 -59.81 86.20 -46.08
C ILE A 114 -60.05 85.70 -44.65
N SER A 115 -61.22 85.98 -44.07
CA SER A 115 -61.59 85.50 -42.73
C SER A 115 -61.84 83.98 -42.71
N GLU A 116 -62.46 83.43 -43.75
CA GLU A 116 -62.65 81.98 -43.90
C GLU A 116 -61.31 81.25 -44.10
N TYR A 117 -60.42 81.77 -44.96
CA TYR A 117 -59.07 81.21 -45.14
C TYR A 117 -58.24 81.28 -43.86
N LYS A 118 -58.33 82.37 -43.09
CA LYS A 118 -57.68 82.47 -41.76
C LYS A 118 -58.17 81.37 -40.82
N ASN A 119 -59.48 81.12 -40.76
CA ASN A 119 -60.04 80.03 -39.95
C ASN A 119 -59.58 78.64 -40.43
N LYS A 120 -59.54 78.40 -41.75
CA LYS A 120 -59.00 77.15 -42.33
C LYS A 120 -57.54 76.92 -41.92
N ILE A 121 -56.71 77.96 -41.97
CA ILE A 121 -55.30 77.91 -41.53
C ILE A 121 -55.22 77.60 -40.03
N THR A 122 -56.01 78.26 -39.18
CA THR A 122 -56.04 77.99 -37.73
C THR A 122 -56.44 76.53 -37.42
N ASN A 123 -57.45 76.01 -38.11
CA ASN A 123 -57.93 74.63 -37.94
C ASN A 123 -56.91 73.57 -38.41
N ILE A 124 -55.99 73.91 -39.31
CA ILE A 124 -54.88 73.03 -39.72
C ILE A 124 -53.69 73.16 -38.75
N LEU A 125 -53.48 74.34 -38.16
CA LEU A 125 -52.33 74.61 -37.29
C LEU A 125 -52.45 73.90 -35.93
N SER A 126 -53.63 73.84 -35.31
CA SER A 126 -53.79 73.20 -33.99
C SER A 126 -53.46 71.70 -33.99
N PRO A 127 -54.03 70.87 -34.90
CA PRO A 127 -53.68 69.45 -34.96
C PRO A 127 -52.20 69.20 -35.29
N ASN A 128 -51.56 70.10 -36.04
CA ASN A 128 -50.12 69.99 -36.34
C ASN A 128 -49.25 70.19 -35.09
N ILE A 129 -49.65 71.06 -34.16
CA ILE A 129 -49.00 71.20 -32.86
C ILE A 129 -49.20 69.93 -32.02
N GLU A 130 -50.40 69.33 -32.03
CA GLU A 130 -50.69 68.06 -31.34
C GLU A 130 -49.86 66.89 -31.93
N TYR A 131 -49.78 66.77 -33.25
CA TYR A 131 -48.91 65.78 -33.91
C TYR A 131 -47.44 65.97 -33.56
N GLN A 132 -46.95 67.21 -33.49
CA GLN A 132 -45.57 67.49 -33.06
C GLN A 132 -45.32 67.03 -31.61
N GLN A 133 -46.26 67.28 -30.70
CA GLN A 133 -46.17 66.80 -29.31
C GLN A 133 -46.17 65.26 -29.22
N ILE A 134 -47.00 64.58 -30.02
CA ILE A 134 -47.02 63.11 -30.12
C ILE A 134 -45.68 62.58 -30.65
N ILE A 135 -45.13 63.20 -31.70
CA ILE A 135 -43.82 62.86 -32.29
C ILE A 135 -42.70 62.99 -31.25
N ASP A 136 -42.68 64.06 -30.45
CA ASP A 136 -41.62 64.26 -29.45
C ASP A 136 -41.78 63.34 -28.22
N SER A 137 -43.02 63.00 -27.84
CA SER A 137 -43.29 61.95 -26.86
C SER A 137 -42.76 60.58 -27.31
N LEU A 138 -43.05 60.18 -28.56
CA LEU A 138 -42.58 58.90 -29.11
C LEU A 138 -41.04 58.84 -29.23
N LYS A 139 -40.37 59.96 -29.55
CA LYS A 139 -38.89 60.03 -29.50
C LYS A 139 -38.35 59.78 -28.08
N ALA A 140 -38.99 60.34 -27.06
CA ALA A 140 -38.60 60.13 -25.67
C ALA A 140 -38.80 58.66 -25.24
N GLU A 141 -39.95 58.06 -25.59
CA GLU A 141 -40.25 56.65 -25.32
C GLU A 141 -39.25 55.70 -26.00
N ILE A 142 -38.99 55.88 -27.30
CA ILE A 142 -37.97 55.11 -28.05
C ILE A 142 -36.60 55.23 -27.39
N THR A 143 -36.24 56.41 -26.90
CA THR A 143 -34.97 56.65 -26.18
C THR A 143 -34.92 55.90 -24.86
N GLN A 144 -36.02 55.87 -24.09
CA GLN A 144 -36.11 55.08 -22.85
C GLN A 144 -36.01 53.57 -23.12
N TYR A 145 -36.75 53.03 -24.08
CA TYR A 145 -36.68 51.62 -24.45
C TYR A 145 -35.26 51.21 -24.89
N LYS A 146 -34.63 52.00 -25.76
CA LYS A 146 -33.26 51.77 -26.23
C LYS A 146 -32.26 51.77 -25.06
N ASN A 147 -32.34 52.75 -24.17
CA ASN A 147 -31.46 52.84 -23.01
C ASN A 147 -31.68 51.68 -22.01
N LYS A 148 -32.95 51.30 -21.75
CA LYS A 148 -33.29 50.18 -20.86
C LYS A 148 -32.74 48.86 -21.40
N HIS A 149 -33.01 48.54 -22.67
CA HIS A 149 -32.51 47.31 -23.28
C HIS A 149 -30.98 47.28 -23.35
N PHE A 150 -30.34 48.39 -23.71
CA PHE A 150 -28.88 48.47 -23.75
C PHE A 150 -28.26 48.28 -22.36
N GLN A 151 -28.80 48.91 -21.31
CA GLN A 151 -28.30 48.74 -19.93
C GLN A 151 -28.52 47.34 -19.36
N SER A 152 -29.61 46.65 -19.72
CA SER A 152 -29.84 45.24 -19.35
C SER A 152 -28.79 44.36 -20.02
N THR A 153 -28.75 44.33 -21.36
CA THR A 153 -27.87 43.44 -22.11
C THR A 153 -26.38 43.72 -21.83
N SER A 154 -25.99 44.98 -21.64
CA SER A 154 -24.62 45.38 -21.29
C SER A 154 -24.18 44.94 -19.88
N LYS A 155 -25.11 44.58 -18.98
CA LYS A 155 -24.80 44.02 -17.65
C LYS A 155 -24.92 42.51 -17.61
N GLU A 156 -25.92 41.97 -18.31
CA GLU A 156 -26.24 40.55 -18.35
C GLU A 156 -25.14 39.73 -19.04
N VAL A 157 -24.64 40.17 -20.21
CA VAL A 157 -23.63 39.42 -20.98
C VAL A 157 -22.32 39.21 -20.18
N PRO A 158 -21.69 40.25 -19.57
CA PRO A 158 -20.49 40.04 -18.74
C PRO A 158 -20.72 39.15 -17.51
N GLN A 159 -21.94 39.13 -16.95
CA GLN A 159 -22.29 38.23 -15.83
C GLN A 159 -22.38 36.78 -16.30
N TYR A 160 -22.96 36.51 -17.47
CA TYR A 160 -22.96 35.17 -18.06
C TYR A 160 -21.53 34.72 -18.42
N ASP A 161 -20.69 35.59 -18.97
CA ASP A 161 -19.28 35.27 -19.22
C ASP A 161 -18.50 34.93 -17.93
N GLN A 162 -18.74 35.67 -16.84
CA GLN A 162 -18.17 35.35 -15.52
C GLN A 162 -18.62 33.99 -15.00
N ILE A 163 -19.91 33.68 -15.09
CA ILE A 163 -20.47 32.38 -14.68
C ILE A 163 -19.89 31.24 -15.54
N ILE A 164 -19.80 31.42 -16.86
CA ILE A 164 -19.22 30.44 -17.79
C ILE A 164 -17.75 30.17 -17.47
N ASN A 165 -16.97 31.20 -17.13
CA ASN A 165 -15.56 31.02 -16.76
C ASN A 165 -15.39 30.33 -15.40
N SER A 166 -16.19 30.68 -14.39
CA SER A 166 -16.21 29.97 -13.10
C SER A 166 -16.55 28.48 -13.25
N LEU A 167 -17.56 28.15 -14.07
CA LEU A 167 -17.93 26.76 -14.36
C LEU A 167 -16.83 26.01 -15.15
N ARG A 168 -16.09 26.68 -16.04
CA ARG A 168 -14.93 26.07 -16.72
C ARG A 168 -13.80 25.75 -15.77
N GLU A 169 -13.53 26.62 -14.79
CA GLU A 169 -12.53 26.39 -13.75
C GLU A 169 -12.93 25.23 -12.83
N GLU A 170 -14.19 25.17 -12.40
CA GLU A 170 -14.72 24.06 -11.60
C GLU A 170 -14.64 22.73 -12.36
N ILE A 171 -15.05 22.69 -13.64
CA ILE A 171 -14.95 21.47 -14.48
C ILE A 171 -13.50 21.02 -14.65
N ALA A 172 -12.55 21.96 -14.80
CA ALA A 172 -11.12 21.63 -14.91
C ALA A 172 -10.56 21.04 -13.61
N GLU A 173 -10.98 21.57 -12.45
CA GLU A 173 -10.60 21.06 -11.13
C GLU A 173 -11.23 19.69 -10.83
N GLN A 174 -12.53 19.50 -11.11
CA GLN A 174 -13.19 18.20 -10.97
C GLN A 174 -12.55 17.13 -11.87
N LYS A 175 -12.11 17.51 -13.08
CA LYS A 175 -11.37 16.59 -13.96
C LYS A 175 -10.05 16.15 -13.35
N ARG A 176 -9.25 17.08 -12.80
CA ARG A 176 -7.99 16.72 -12.10
C ARG A 176 -8.22 15.75 -10.96
N ARG A 177 -9.27 15.95 -10.16
CA ARG A 177 -9.63 15.05 -9.05
C ARG A 177 -10.00 13.65 -9.55
N LEU A 178 -10.73 13.55 -10.66
CA LEU A 178 -11.04 12.28 -11.30
C LEU A 178 -9.77 11.58 -11.83
N ASP A 179 -8.89 12.31 -12.53
CA ASP A 179 -7.61 11.80 -13.03
C ASP A 179 -6.73 11.28 -11.86
N THR A 180 -6.71 11.97 -10.71
CA THR A 180 -6.04 11.52 -9.48
C THR A 180 -6.67 10.26 -8.90
N ALA A 181 -7.99 10.22 -8.70
CA ALA A 181 -8.69 9.07 -8.12
C ALA A 181 -8.54 7.79 -8.96
N ILE A 182 -8.48 7.91 -10.29
CA ILE A 182 -8.18 6.78 -11.19
C ILE A 182 -6.76 6.25 -10.96
N SER A 183 -5.78 7.12 -10.72
CA SER A 183 -4.41 6.72 -10.39
C SER A 183 -4.33 6.01 -9.03
N GLU A 184 -5.01 6.53 -8.01
CA GLU A 184 -5.10 5.92 -6.68
C GLU A 184 -5.78 4.54 -6.73
N GLN A 185 -6.87 4.40 -7.50
CA GLN A 185 -7.55 3.11 -7.70
C GLN A 185 -6.63 2.07 -8.35
N SER A 186 -5.82 2.48 -9.34
CA SER A 186 -4.85 1.58 -10.00
C SER A 186 -3.73 1.14 -9.03
N GLN A 187 -3.28 2.03 -8.14
CA GLN A 187 -2.33 1.68 -7.07
C GLN A 187 -2.96 0.71 -6.07
N GLN A 188 -4.22 0.93 -5.67
CA GLN A 188 -4.95 0.06 -4.74
C GLN A 188 -5.14 -1.36 -5.31
N GLN A 189 -5.52 -1.49 -6.59
CA GLN A 189 -5.58 -2.80 -7.27
C GLN A 189 -4.25 -3.56 -7.21
N LYS A 190 -3.12 -2.85 -7.33
CA LYS A 190 -1.79 -3.47 -7.24
C LYS A 190 -1.41 -3.86 -5.80
N ILE A 191 -1.86 -3.11 -4.80
CA ILE A 191 -1.75 -3.49 -3.38
C ILE A 191 -2.57 -4.75 -3.09
N ASP A 192 -3.76 -4.89 -3.65
CA ASP A 192 -4.63 -6.05 -3.42
C ASP A 192 -4.10 -7.32 -4.11
N SER A 193 -3.55 -7.20 -5.32
CA SER A 193 -2.81 -8.31 -5.97
C SER A 193 -1.60 -8.75 -5.14
N LEU A 194 -0.83 -7.83 -4.57
CA LEU A 194 0.29 -8.17 -3.68
C LEU A 194 -0.17 -8.79 -2.34
N ARG A 195 -1.33 -8.39 -1.81
CA ARG A 195 -1.94 -9.04 -0.64
C ARG A 195 -2.33 -10.49 -0.94
N GLU A 196 -2.85 -10.76 -2.15
CA GLU A 196 -3.21 -12.11 -2.60
C GLU A 196 -1.97 -13.00 -2.77
N GLU A 197 -0.90 -12.50 -3.42
CA GLU A 197 0.40 -13.20 -3.48
C GLU A 197 0.96 -13.50 -2.08
N ILE A 198 0.96 -12.52 -1.16
CA ILE A 198 1.41 -12.70 0.22
C ILE A 198 0.57 -13.77 0.95
N SER A 199 -0.74 -13.82 0.70
CA SER A 199 -1.63 -14.84 1.26
C SER A 199 -1.33 -16.25 0.71
N GLU A 200 -1.06 -16.37 -0.60
CA GLU A 200 -0.57 -17.62 -1.19
C GLU A 200 0.77 -18.07 -0.58
N TYR A 201 1.75 -17.16 -0.49
CA TYR A 201 3.06 -17.49 0.09
C TYR A 201 2.97 -17.89 1.56
N LYS A 202 2.06 -17.26 2.32
CA LYS A 202 1.78 -17.66 3.71
C LYS A 202 1.19 -19.06 3.79
N ASN A 203 0.17 -19.37 2.98
CA ASN A 203 -0.41 -20.73 2.92
C ASN A 203 0.65 -21.78 2.52
N LYS A 204 1.52 -21.46 1.55
CA LYS A 204 2.65 -22.33 1.14
C LYS A 204 3.63 -22.57 2.30
N LEU A 205 3.94 -21.53 3.10
CA LEU A 205 4.79 -21.64 4.29
C LEU A 205 4.14 -22.47 5.39
N ASP A 206 2.85 -22.26 5.70
CA ASP A 206 2.11 -23.02 6.72
C ASP A 206 2.03 -24.51 6.35
N ILE A 207 1.90 -24.84 5.05
CA ILE A 207 2.02 -26.21 4.53
C ILE A 207 3.43 -26.77 4.72
N MET A 208 4.48 -26.00 4.40
CA MET A 208 5.88 -26.45 4.59
C MET A 208 6.21 -26.72 6.06
N ILE A 209 5.78 -25.87 6.99
CA ILE A 209 5.95 -26.07 8.43
C ILE A 209 5.25 -27.36 8.87
N SER A 210 4.03 -27.59 8.40
CA SER A 210 3.26 -28.81 8.68
C SER A 210 3.96 -30.08 8.16
N GLN A 211 4.53 -30.02 6.95
CA GLN A 211 5.31 -31.13 6.36
C GLN A 211 6.64 -31.37 7.10
N GLN A 212 7.29 -30.32 7.59
CA GLN A 212 8.54 -30.43 8.36
C GLN A 212 8.29 -31.11 9.71
N ALA A 213 7.22 -30.73 10.42
CA ALA A 213 6.82 -31.40 11.67
C ALA A 213 6.55 -32.90 11.44
N GLN A 214 5.75 -33.26 10.42
CA GLN A 214 5.48 -34.67 10.08
C GLN A 214 6.74 -35.47 9.73
N ARG A 215 7.73 -34.86 9.06
CA ARG A 215 9.03 -35.52 8.81
C ARG A 215 9.79 -35.79 10.11
N GLN A 216 9.80 -34.83 11.03
CA GLN A 216 10.48 -34.96 12.31
C GLN A 216 9.84 -36.05 13.20
N ASP A 217 8.51 -36.17 13.20
CA ASP A 217 7.80 -37.27 13.86
C ASP A 217 8.17 -38.64 13.26
N ILE A 218 8.31 -38.74 11.92
CA ILE A 218 8.72 -39.97 11.22
C ILE A 218 10.17 -40.34 11.54
N ASP A 219 11.10 -39.38 11.59
CA ASP A 219 12.49 -39.62 11.95
C ASP A 219 12.62 -40.12 13.40
N LEU A 220 11.84 -39.57 14.35
CA LEU A 220 11.76 -40.05 15.74
C LEU A 220 11.17 -41.46 15.83
N LEU A 221 10.12 -41.77 15.05
CA LEU A 221 9.55 -43.13 15.00
C LEU A 221 10.54 -44.16 14.43
N ARG A 222 11.39 -43.78 13.47
CA ARG A 222 12.50 -44.64 13.00
C ARG A 222 13.52 -44.87 14.12
N GLU A 223 13.97 -43.81 14.79
CA GLU A 223 14.96 -43.91 15.88
C GLU A 223 14.46 -44.80 17.03
N ILE A 224 13.20 -44.63 17.45
CA ILE A 224 12.53 -45.51 18.43
C ILE A 224 12.49 -46.97 17.93
N SER A 225 12.23 -47.19 16.65
CA SER A 225 12.20 -48.54 16.06
C SER A 225 13.60 -49.19 16.02
N GLU A 226 14.65 -48.42 15.74
CA GLU A 226 16.04 -48.89 15.81
C GLU A 226 16.46 -49.21 17.25
N TYR A 227 16.11 -48.36 18.23
CA TYR A 227 16.35 -48.65 19.64
C TYR A 227 15.57 -49.87 20.14
N LYS A 228 14.30 -50.04 19.70
CA LYS A 228 13.53 -51.24 20.00
C LYS A 228 14.21 -52.50 19.44
N ASN A 229 14.66 -52.47 18.19
CA ASN A 229 15.34 -53.61 17.57
C ASN A 229 16.68 -53.94 18.28
N LYS A 230 17.47 -52.92 18.63
CA LYS A 230 18.68 -53.08 19.46
C LYS A 230 18.37 -53.71 20.83
N LEU A 231 17.27 -53.30 21.48
CA LEU A 231 16.81 -53.88 22.75
C LEU A 231 16.34 -55.33 22.58
N GLU A 232 15.60 -55.63 21.50
CA GLU A 232 15.07 -56.95 21.16
C GLU A 232 16.19 -57.97 20.84
N ILE A 233 17.29 -57.52 20.23
CA ILE A 233 18.52 -58.31 20.06
C ILE A 233 19.20 -58.60 21.41
N VAL A 234 19.33 -57.60 22.29
CA VAL A 234 19.98 -57.76 23.61
C VAL A 234 19.14 -58.61 24.58
N ASN A 235 17.81 -58.53 24.46
CA ASN A 235 16.83 -59.25 25.27
C ASN A 235 16.33 -60.55 24.59
N SER A 236 17.06 -61.06 23.59
CA SER A 236 16.83 -62.38 23.03
C SER A 236 17.54 -63.43 23.90
N ASP A 237 16.77 -64.14 24.73
CA ASP A 237 17.26 -65.19 25.63
C ASP A 237 18.17 -66.21 24.92
N GLN A 238 17.92 -66.46 23.63
CA GLN A 238 18.65 -67.45 22.82
C GLN A 238 20.18 -67.19 22.77
N ALA A 239 20.62 -65.93 22.75
CA ALA A 239 22.05 -65.60 22.73
C ALA A 239 22.72 -65.79 24.10
N GLN A 240 21.99 -65.56 25.20
CA GLN A 240 22.48 -65.82 26.55
C GLN A 240 22.47 -67.33 26.84
N GLN A 241 21.43 -68.03 26.38
CA GLN A 241 21.28 -69.48 26.51
C GLN A 241 22.41 -70.25 25.80
N GLN A 242 22.82 -69.85 24.60
CA GLN A 242 23.96 -70.48 23.91
C GLN A 242 25.27 -70.38 24.71
N ASN A 243 25.54 -69.26 25.37
CA ASN A 243 26.70 -69.12 26.25
C ASN A 243 26.57 -69.98 27.52
N ILE A 244 25.36 -70.08 28.10
CA ILE A 244 25.08 -70.93 29.26
C ILE A 244 25.28 -72.42 28.92
N ASP A 245 24.81 -72.86 27.76
CA ASP A 245 24.96 -74.26 27.32
C ASP A 245 26.43 -74.60 27.00
N SER A 246 27.17 -73.70 26.34
CA SER A 246 28.61 -73.89 26.10
C SER A 246 29.41 -74.04 27.41
N LEU A 247 29.13 -73.20 28.43
CA LEU A 247 29.76 -73.31 29.75
C LEU A 247 29.34 -74.58 30.51
N ARG A 248 28.12 -75.07 30.27
CA ARG A 248 27.60 -76.31 30.87
C ARG A 248 28.29 -77.55 30.29
N ASP A 249 28.64 -77.52 29.01
CA ASP A 249 29.41 -78.57 28.36
C ASP A 249 30.86 -78.60 28.86
N GLU A 250 31.55 -77.44 28.96
CA GLU A 250 32.88 -77.36 29.59
C GLU A 250 32.88 -77.92 31.03
N VAL A 251 31.91 -77.50 31.87
CA VAL A 251 31.77 -78.01 33.25
C VAL A 251 31.54 -79.53 33.27
N THR A 252 30.88 -80.08 32.24
CA THR A 252 30.67 -81.53 32.10
C THR A 252 31.96 -82.25 31.68
N GLU A 253 32.74 -81.66 30.77
CA GLU A 253 34.06 -82.20 30.38
C GLU A 253 35.04 -82.19 31.57
N TYR A 254 35.13 -81.08 32.32
CA TYR A 254 35.97 -81.01 33.52
C TYR A 254 35.52 -82.00 34.60
N ARG A 255 34.21 -82.20 34.81
CA ARG A 255 33.69 -83.24 35.70
C ARG A 255 34.13 -84.64 35.26
N ASN A 256 34.13 -84.93 33.97
CA ASN A 256 34.58 -86.24 33.44
C ASN A 256 36.09 -86.43 33.62
N LYS A 257 36.91 -85.39 33.40
CA LYS A 257 38.36 -85.41 33.68
C LYS A 257 38.64 -85.69 35.17
N ILE A 258 37.92 -85.03 36.08
CA ILE A 258 38.02 -85.27 37.53
C ILE A 258 37.68 -86.73 37.90
N SER A 259 36.60 -87.29 37.32
CA SER A 259 36.25 -88.70 37.53
C SER A 259 37.34 -89.67 37.07
N SER A 260 37.98 -89.39 35.92
CA SER A 260 39.10 -90.20 35.41
C SER A 260 40.30 -90.17 36.36
N ILE A 261 40.72 -88.97 36.79
CA ILE A 261 41.84 -88.78 37.74
C ILE A 261 41.54 -89.48 39.08
N SER A 262 40.29 -89.42 39.56
CA SER A 262 39.87 -90.12 40.78
C SER A 262 40.02 -91.66 40.67
N SER A 263 39.76 -92.21 39.49
CA SER A 263 39.98 -93.64 39.19
C SER A 263 41.46 -94.01 39.16
N GLU A 264 42.31 -93.17 38.57
CA GLU A 264 43.77 -93.37 38.56
C GLU A 264 44.36 -93.30 39.98
N VAL A 265 43.91 -92.34 40.80
CA VAL A 265 44.32 -92.23 42.21
C VAL A 265 43.94 -93.50 42.99
N LEU A 266 42.74 -94.04 42.79
CA LEU A 266 42.33 -95.32 43.40
C LEU A 266 43.21 -96.49 42.94
N HIS A 267 43.61 -96.52 41.67
CA HIS A 267 44.51 -97.57 41.15
C HIS A 267 45.91 -97.48 41.77
N TYR A 268 46.51 -96.29 41.85
CA TYR A 268 47.79 -96.10 42.55
C TYR A 268 47.69 -96.41 44.05
N GLN A 269 46.56 -96.10 44.69
CA GLN A 269 46.29 -96.48 46.09
C GLN A 269 46.33 -98.00 46.30
N GLN A 270 45.81 -98.78 45.34
CA GLN A 270 45.87 -100.25 45.37
C GLN A 270 47.30 -100.77 45.19
N ILE A 271 48.07 -100.22 44.24
CA ILE A 271 49.47 -100.59 44.02
C ILE A 271 50.33 -100.32 45.27
N ILE A 272 50.13 -99.17 45.91
CA ILE A 272 50.84 -98.79 47.15
C ILE A 272 50.54 -99.77 48.29
N ASN A 273 49.30 -100.25 48.42
CA ASN A 273 48.97 -101.28 49.40
C ASN A 273 49.65 -102.62 49.07
N SER A 274 49.63 -103.07 47.81
CA SER A 274 50.29 -104.33 47.41
C SER A 274 51.79 -104.32 47.70
N LEU A 275 52.49 -103.22 47.38
CA LEU A 275 53.93 -103.07 47.65
C LEU A 275 54.23 -103.02 49.16
N LYS A 276 53.31 -102.48 49.96
CA LYS A 276 53.45 -102.41 51.42
C LYS A 276 53.35 -103.78 52.08
N ASP A 277 52.47 -104.65 51.56
CA ASP A 277 52.33 -106.03 52.04
C ASP A 277 53.54 -106.89 51.61
N GLU A 278 54.01 -106.74 50.37
CA GLU A 278 55.22 -107.40 49.85
C GLU A 278 56.49 -107.01 50.65
N VAL A 279 56.64 -105.73 51.02
CA VAL A 279 57.72 -105.27 51.92
C VAL A 279 57.60 -105.85 53.33
N ALA A 280 56.39 -106.14 53.83
CA ALA A 280 56.20 -106.81 55.10
C ALA A 280 56.61 -108.29 55.04
N GLU A 281 56.34 -108.99 53.92
CA GLU A 281 56.77 -110.36 53.68
C GLU A 281 58.30 -110.47 53.59
N TYR A 282 58.96 -109.62 52.80
CA TYR A 282 60.43 -109.56 52.74
C TYR A 282 61.06 -109.31 54.13
N LYS A 283 60.45 -108.46 54.95
CA LYS A 283 60.91 -108.20 56.33
C LYS A 283 60.75 -109.42 57.25
N SER A 284 59.74 -110.26 57.01
CA SER A 284 59.57 -111.54 57.72
C SER A 284 60.68 -112.53 57.34
N ASN A 285 60.96 -112.68 56.05
CA ASN A 285 61.96 -113.61 55.52
C ASN A 285 63.41 -113.24 55.90
N VAL A 286 63.71 -111.93 56.01
CA VAL A 286 64.98 -111.46 56.59
C VAL A 286 65.08 -111.77 58.10
N SER A 287 63.96 -111.81 58.81
CA SER A 287 63.95 -112.11 60.26
C SER A 287 64.18 -113.60 60.56
N SER A 288 63.68 -114.52 59.72
CA SER A 288 63.95 -115.96 59.89
C SER A 288 65.42 -116.30 59.59
N THR A 289 65.97 -115.82 58.47
CA THR A 289 67.37 -116.06 58.09
C THR A 289 68.37 -115.50 59.12
N LEU A 290 68.04 -114.41 59.82
CA LEU A 290 68.81 -113.91 60.98
C LEU A 290 68.78 -114.87 62.18
N SER A 291 67.64 -115.52 62.44
CA SER A 291 67.51 -116.57 63.47
C SER A 291 68.34 -117.80 63.10
N ASP A 292 68.28 -118.26 61.85
CA ASP A 292 69.01 -119.44 61.39
C ASP A 292 70.53 -119.20 61.49
N THR A 293 70.98 -118.01 61.11
CA THR A 293 72.39 -117.59 61.25
C THR A 293 72.85 -117.63 62.71
N ALA A 294 72.01 -117.22 63.66
CA ALA A 294 72.32 -117.29 65.09
C ALA A 294 72.41 -118.73 65.62
N GLN A 295 71.59 -119.66 65.09
CA GLN A 295 71.67 -121.08 65.43
C GLN A 295 72.96 -121.72 64.90
N TYR A 296 73.35 -121.44 63.65
CA TYR A 296 74.63 -121.91 63.10
C TYR A 296 75.83 -121.38 63.90
N GLN A 297 75.79 -120.13 64.36
CA GLN A 297 76.85 -119.57 65.23
C GLN A 297 76.97 -120.32 66.57
N GLN A 298 75.85 -120.67 67.23
CA GLN A 298 75.87 -121.46 68.45
C GLN A 298 76.48 -122.86 68.24
N ILE A 299 76.19 -123.51 67.11
CA ILE A 299 76.76 -124.83 66.76
C ILE A 299 78.27 -124.72 66.56
N ILE A 300 78.74 -123.68 65.85
CA ILE A 300 80.17 -123.42 65.62
C ILE A 300 80.93 -123.22 66.95
N ASP A 301 80.36 -122.47 67.90
CA ASP A 301 81.03 -122.21 69.18
C ASP A 301 81.00 -123.43 70.12
N SER A 302 79.96 -124.27 70.04
CA SER A 302 79.93 -125.58 70.70
C SER A 302 81.07 -126.50 70.22
N LEU A 303 81.24 -126.62 68.89
CA LEU A 303 82.30 -127.45 68.29
C LEU A 303 83.72 -126.96 68.65
N LYS A 304 83.94 -125.64 68.79
CA LYS A 304 85.23 -125.10 69.28
C LYS A 304 85.54 -125.54 70.71
N ALA A 305 84.54 -125.60 71.58
CA ALA A 305 84.72 -126.02 72.97
C ALA A 305 85.08 -127.52 73.03
N GLU A 306 84.36 -128.37 72.30
CA GLU A 306 84.58 -129.81 72.23
C GLU A 306 85.98 -130.16 71.69
N ILE A 307 86.41 -129.50 70.60
CA ILE A 307 87.78 -129.62 70.07
C ILE A 307 88.85 -129.23 71.10
N SER A 308 88.57 -128.21 71.93
CA SER A 308 89.50 -127.75 72.97
C SER A 308 89.61 -128.75 74.13
N GLU A 309 88.50 -129.41 74.50
CA GLU A 309 88.50 -130.45 75.53
C GLU A 309 89.26 -131.71 75.08
N TYR A 310 89.02 -132.19 73.86
CA TYR A 310 89.75 -133.33 73.30
C TYR A 310 91.26 -133.06 73.20
N LYS A 311 91.66 -131.83 72.88
CA LYS A 311 93.06 -131.42 72.86
C LYS A 311 93.69 -131.46 74.26
N SER A 312 92.99 -130.95 75.28
CA SER A 312 93.44 -131.00 76.68
C SER A 312 93.63 -132.44 77.20
N LYS A 313 92.71 -133.35 76.84
CA LYS A 313 92.82 -134.80 77.16
C LYS A 313 94.01 -135.49 76.51
N LEU A 314 94.44 -135.03 75.33
CA LEU A 314 95.62 -135.57 74.65
C LEU A 314 96.92 -135.17 75.38
N ASP A 315 97.02 -133.91 75.80
CA ASP A 315 98.20 -133.36 76.47
C ASP A 315 98.43 -133.98 77.88
N THR A 316 97.36 -134.34 78.61
CA THR A 316 97.48 -135.08 79.89
C THR A 316 97.99 -136.50 79.73
N MET A 317 97.46 -137.30 78.78
CA MET A 317 97.93 -138.67 78.55
C MET A 317 99.41 -138.74 78.15
N ILE A 318 99.90 -137.74 77.42
CA ILE A 318 101.33 -137.62 77.07
C ILE A 318 102.20 -137.38 78.32
N SER A 319 101.68 -136.66 79.31
CA SER A 319 102.40 -136.30 80.54
C SER A 319 102.53 -137.47 81.52
N GLU A 320 101.47 -138.25 81.74
CA GLU A 320 101.46 -139.34 82.73
C GLU A 320 102.46 -140.46 82.38
N LYS A 321 102.66 -140.73 81.08
CA LYS A 321 103.58 -141.76 80.59
C LYS A 321 105.07 -141.46 80.89
N GLY A 322 105.40 -140.24 81.33
CA GLY A 322 106.78 -139.80 81.57
C GLY A 322 107.36 -140.04 82.98
N GLN A 323 106.53 -140.22 84.03
CA GLN A 323 107.01 -139.96 85.41
C GLN A 323 107.35 -141.17 86.30
N LYS A 324 107.08 -142.42 85.91
CA LYS A 324 107.32 -143.61 86.77
C LYS A 324 108.39 -144.60 86.28
N LYS A 325 109.38 -144.12 85.51
CA LYS A 325 110.58 -144.90 85.12
C LYS A 325 111.89 -144.16 85.43
N ASN A 326 111.88 -143.22 86.38
CA ASN A 326 112.94 -142.22 86.54
C ASN A 326 113.30 -141.89 88.01
N THR A 327 113.16 -142.86 88.92
CA THR A 327 113.64 -142.75 90.31
C THR A 327 114.31 -144.05 90.76
N ASP A 328 115.35 -144.45 90.02
CA ASP A 328 116.37 -145.37 90.51
C ASP A 328 117.74 -144.98 89.93
N LEU A 329 118.78 -145.07 90.78
CA LEU A 329 120.22 -144.93 90.48
C LEU A 329 120.75 -143.57 89.94
N GLN A 330 121.26 -142.73 90.84
CA GLN A 330 122.42 -141.87 90.53
C GLN A 330 123.28 -141.44 91.75
N ARG A 331 124.14 -142.35 92.25
CA ARG A 331 125.51 -142.09 92.78
C ARG A 331 126.10 -143.32 93.46
N GLU A 332 127.39 -143.57 93.25
CA GLU A 332 128.19 -144.57 93.96
C GLU A 332 129.60 -144.02 94.24
N GLU A 333 130.00 -144.11 95.51
CA GLU A 333 131.34 -143.98 96.15
C GLU A 333 131.04 -143.65 97.63
N ILE A 334 131.57 -144.31 98.66
CA ILE A 334 132.68 -145.28 98.79
C ILE A 334 132.23 -146.43 99.72
N SER A 335 132.88 -147.61 99.63
CA SER A 335 133.05 -148.65 100.70
C SER A 335 132.38 -150.02 100.51
N ALA A 336 133.04 -150.86 99.68
CA ALA A 336 133.40 -152.26 99.93
C ALA A 336 132.34 -153.37 100.17
N ASN A 337 132.69 -154.58 99.70
CA ASN A 337 132.06 -155.89 99.96
C ASN A 337 130.63 -156.12 99.40
N ASP A 338 130.24 -157.30 98.93
CA ASP A 338 131.00 -158.48 98.46
C ASP A 338 130.04 -159.44 97.70
N ASN A 339 130.58 -160.41 96.94
CA ASN A 339 129.93 -161.68 96.53
C ASN A 339 128.50 -161.71 95.88
N ASN A 340 128.46 -162.21 94.62
CA ASN A 340 127.58 -163.30 94.11
C ASN A 340 126.02 -163.20 94.09
N VAL A 341 125.43 -163.34 92.88
CA VAL A 341 124.26 -164.21 92.51
C VAL A 341 122.78 -163.77 92.75
N SER A 342 121.98 -163.85 91.65
CA SER A 342 120.53 -164.25 91.51
C SER A 342 119.29 -163.28 91.55
N ASP A 343 118.34 -163.60 90.62
CA ASP A 343 116.85 -163.69 90.70
C ASP A 343 115.85 -162.53 90.37
N THR A 344 114.62 -162.91 89.93
CA THR A 344 113.33 -162.16 89.68
C THR A 344 113.23 -161.22 88.45
N SER A 345 112.07 -160.71 87.95
CA SER A 345 110.67 -161.18 87.64
C SER A 345 109.98 -160.09 86.72
N SER A 346 108.71 -160.00 86.25
CA SER A 346 107.39 -160.66 86.46
C SER A 346 106.37 -160.45 85.28
N TYR A 347 105.06 -160.73 85.51
CA TYR A 347 103.83 -160.63 84.66
C TYR A 347 103.33 -159.24 84.17
N LEU A 348 102.47 -159.21 83.12
CA LEU A 348 101.30 -158.30 82.92
C LEU A 348 100.32 -158.79 81.79
N ASP A 349 99.24 -158.05 81.49
CA ASP A 349 97.87 -158.61 81.26
C ASP A 349 97.05 -158.11 80.02
N ASP A 350 95.88 -158.72 79.78
CA ASP A 350 95.04 -158.76 78.54
C ASP A 350 94.30 -157.45 78.11
N GLU A 351 94.49 -156.31 78.80
CA GLU A 351 93.63 -155.12 78.64
C GLU A 351 94.08 -154.19 77.48
N ASP A 352 95.40 -154.05 77.25
CA ASP A 352 95.98 -153.00 76.40
C ASP A 352 95.60 -153.09 74.90
N GLU A 353 95.42 -154.30 74.37
CA GLU A 353 95.17 -154.50 72.93
C GLU A 353 93.76 -154.02 72.51
N ARG A 354 92.80 -153.95 73.46
CA ARG A 354 91.43 -153.51 73.19
C ARG A 354 91.31 -151.99 72.97
N MET A 355 92.10 -151.18 73.67
CA MET A 355 92.02 -149.71 73.55
C MET A 355 92.51 -149.19 72.19
N LEU A 356 93.46 -149.87 71.54
CA LEU A 356 93.95 -149.49 70.22
C LEU A 356 92.88 -149.69 69.12
N TYR A 357 91.99 -150.66 69.30
CA TYR A 357 90.90 -150.92 68.35
C TYR A 357 89.75 -149.90 68.48
N SER A 358 89.42 -149.43 69.69
CA SER A 358 88.36 -148.42 69.86
C SER A 358 88.78 -147.04 69.33
N LEU A 359 90.01 -146.58 69.62
CA LEU A 359 90.56 -145.31 69.09
C LEU A 359 90.47 -145.25 67.56
N SER A 360 90.76 -146.36 66.89
CA SER A 360 90.74 -146.46 65.42
C SER A 360 89.33 -146.28 64.83
N ILE A 361 88.28 -146.68 65.55
CA ILE A 361 86.88 -146.54 65.11
C ILE A 361 86.38 -145.09 65.28
N ASP A 362 86.71 -144.43 66.40
CA ASP A 362 86.16 -143.10 66.67
C ASP A 362 86.83 -141.99 65.84
N ILE A 363 88.12 -142.16 65.48
CA ILE A 363 88.78 -141.33 64.46
C ILE A 363 88.06 -141.41 63.10
N ALA A 364 87.58 -142.60 62.71
CA ALA A 364 86.85 -142.77 61.45
C ALA A 364 85.47 -142.10 61.46
N LYS A 365 84.76 -142.07 62.60
CA LYS A 365 83.50 -141.33 62.77
C LYS A 365 83.71 -139.82 62.66
N LEU A 366 84.72 -139.29 63.37
CA LEU A 366 85.04 -137.85 63.36
C LEU A 366 85.31 -137.33 61.93
N LYS A 367 86.04 -138.09 61.11
CA LYS A 367 86.30 -137.70 59.72
C LYS A 367 85.02 -137.64 58.88
N LYS A 368 84.10 -138.60 59.04
CA LYS A 368 82.82 -138.62 58.29
C LYS A 368 81.92 -137.43 58.64
N ASN A 369 81.87 -137.02 59.90
CA ASN A 369 81.03 -135.89 60.33
C ASN A 369 81.52 -134.54 59.77
N LEU A 370 82.83 -134.36 59.58
CA LEU A 370 83.42 -133.16 58.96
C LEU A 370 83.06 -133.03 57.48
N GLU A 371 83.00 -134.13 56.73
CA GLU A 371 82.72 -134.13 55.29
C GLU A 371 81.25 -133.75 54.96
N SER A 372 80.33 -133.80 55.94
CA SER A 372 78.92 -133.38 55.77
C SER A 372 78.63 -131.89 56.04
N ILE A 373 79.63 -131.09 56.42
CA ILE A 373 79.45 -129.66 56.77
C ILE A 373 79.71 -128.73 55.55
N ALA A 374 80.24 -129.26 54.46
CA ALA A 374 80.85 -128.48 53.37
C ALA A 374 79.91 -128.06 52.20
N VAL A 375 78.58 -127.99 52.41
CA VAL A 375 77.62 -127.59 51.36
C VAL A 375 76.51 -126.69 51.91
N PHE A 376 76.64 -125.38 51.67
CA PHE A 376 75.56 -124.46 51.28
C PHE A 376 76.17 -123.25 50.55
#